data_AF-A0A2S7VJ82-F1
#
_entry.id   AF-A0A2S7VJ82-F1
#
_cell.length_a   1.000
_cell.length_b   1.000
_cell.length_c   1.000
_cell.angle_alpha   90.00
_cell.angle_beta   90.00
_cell.angle_gamma   90.00
#
_symmetry.space_group_name_H-M   'P 1'
#
loop_
_entity.id
_entity.type
_entity.pdbx_description
1 polymer ?
#
loop_
_entity_poly.entity_id
_entity_poly.type
_entity_poly.pdbx_seq_one_letter_code
_entity_poly.pdbx_strand_id
1 'polypeptide(L)'
;MISKNKSILAAAVLSVLSTGVNAKIYPDQIVRDQKGEDVCRSGYRPLDRYEAEEHKSSLLQQMGTWDIVGLKGNWVIMGSGYHGLIKQDLPNDKTFCYPNNDQSEIPNYSAKAVPEGDEIDVEYGLVTDRQDFIRPLSYLAHNLGYSWVGGNNSDYVGEDMVINRSGDRWIIQGNNNGPCNGYRCGEKTQIIVDNFTYTVNDDNFSHGEVTESERELIKVVHATARNDSDIAQQIVVDLKFDESTNWSKTNSYGFSESVSTENEFKWPLVGDTKLTIKFEANQSFSNTNGGSSSEQVTLQARPMVPPHSEMPVKVELYRSTISYPYQFNADIAYDVEFYGFLRYSGNAWNTHPTNRPYKSHTFTMGRASDKSADIRYQWDHRYIPGETKWWDWGWAIKEAGLSNMQWATGGSLRPFHSYVSGDFYAESQYAGTIEIGQAKPISKDGLSARSSIEGESQTTEHLGDIHVTTNFDAQELSDLGFEGAEFNVRLAD
;
A
#
# COMPACT_ATOMS: atom_id res chain seq x y z
N MET A 1 -30.08 51.10 10.65
CA MET A 1 -31.49 51.03 11.09
C MET A 1 -32.15 49.92 10.28
N ILE A 2 -32.74 48.95 10.97
CA ILE A 2 -33.34 47.71 10.48
C ILE A 2 -34.64 47.97 9.72
N SER A 3 -34.91 47.24 8.63
CA SER A 3 -36.21 46.62 8.26
C SER A 3 -36.14 46.07 6.82
N LYS A 4 -35.83 44.79 6.59
CA LYS A 4 -36.72 43.60 6.51
C LYS A 4 -37.84 43.63 5.46
N ASN A 5 -37.62 42.75 4.47
CA ASN A 5 -38.55 41.82 3.80
C ASN A 5 -39.67 42.35 2.89
N LYS A 6 -39.56 41.97 1.60
CA LYS A 6 -40.50 41.01 0.98
C LYS A 6 -39.86 40.33 -0.23
N SER A 7 -39.59 39.03 -0.05
CA SER A 7 -39.37 38.04 -1.10
C SER A 7 -40.66 37.80 -1.86
N ILE A 8 -40.60 37.51 -3.16
CA ILE A 8 -41.50 36.59 -3.89
C ILE A 8 -40.98 36.33 -5.32
N LEU A 9 -40.68 35.05 -5.56
CA LEU A 9 -40.79 34.27 -6.81
C LEU A 9 -39.94 34.64 -8.04
N ALA A 10 -38.77 34.00 -8.14
CA ALA A 10 -38.24 33.50 -9.41
C ALA A 10 -37.78 32.05 -9.21
N ALA A 11 -38.75 31.13 -9.17
CA ALA A 11 -38.51 29.69 -9.22
C ALA A 11 -39.33 29.15 -10.39
N ALA A 12 -38.70 29.07 -11.56
CA ALA A 12 -39.26 28.36 -12.70
C ALA A 12 -38.14 27.98 -13.68
N VAL A 13 -37.93 26.65 -13.77
CA VAL A 13 -37.40 25.89 -14.90
C VAL A 13 -35.89 25.97 -15.16
N LEU A 14 -35.17 25.07 -14.48
CA LEU A 14 -34.08 24.28 -15.05
C LEU A 14 -34.02 22.92 -14.32
N SER A 15 -35.16 22.23 -14.34
CA SER A 15 -35.19 20.78 -14.19
C SER A 15 -35.27 20.19 -15.61
N VAL A 16 -34.58 19.05 -15.79
CA VAL A 16 -34.48 18.27 -17.03
C VAL A 16 -33.32 18.66 -17.96
N LEU A 17 -32.08 18.52 -17.46
CA LEU A 17 -30.95 17.97 -18.21
C LEU A 17 -30.13 17.08 -17.27
N SER A 18 -30.71 15.95 -16.86
CA SER A 18 -29.95 14.80 -16.36
C SER A 18 -30.21 13.62 -17.30
N THR A 19 -29.85 13.78 -18.57
CA THR A 19 -29.77 12.67 -19.51
C THR A 19 -28.46 11.92 -19.26
N GLY A 20 -28.58 10.72 -18.68
CA GLY A 20 -27.65 9.61 -18.90
C GLY A 20 -26.26 9.75 -18.31
N VAL A 21 -26.13 9.63 -16.99
CA VAL A 21 -25.05 8.75 -16.52
C VAL A 21 -25.59 7.34 -16.77
N ASN A 22 -25.16 6.68 -17.85
CA ASN A 22 -25.49 5.26 -18.04
C ASN A 22 -25.02 4.53 -16.78
N ALA A 23 -25.97 3.99 -16.01
CA ALA A 23 -25.63 3.07 -14.94
C ALA A 23 -24.85 1.90 -15.55
N LYS A 24 -23.82 1.39 -14.86
CA LYS A 24 -23.09 0.20 -15.35
C LYS A 24 -24.09 -0.97 -15.37
N ILE A 25 -24.45 -1.45 -16.55
CA ILE A 25 -25.37 -2.58 -16.69
C ILE A 25 -24.55 -3.84 -16.93
N TYR A 26 -24.52 -4.72 -15.94
CA TYR A 26 -23.84 -6.01 -16.04
C TYR A 26 -24.74 -7.03 -16.75
N PRO A 27 -24.38 -7.52 -17.95
CA PRO A 27 -25.25 -8.42 -18.72
C PRO A 27 -25.59 -9.73 -17.99
N ASP A 28 -24.70 -10.19 -17.10
CA ASP A 28 -24.89 -11.39 -16.27
C ASP A 28 -25.98 -11.23 -15.19
N GLN A 29 -26.36 -10.00 -14.85
CA GLN A 29 -27.40 -9.71 -13.85
C GLN A 29 -28.77 -9.41 -14.47
N ILE A 30 -28.84 -9.33 -15.80
CA ILE A 30 -30.12 -9.14 -16.51
C ILE A 30 -30.92 -10.43 -16.41
N VAL A 31 -32.17 -10.32 -15.97
CA VAL A 31 -33.11 -11.43 -15.87
C VAL A 31 -34.32 -11.20 -16.75
N ARG A 32 -34.93 -12.28 -17.23
CA ARG A 32 -36.20 -12.24 -17.95
C ARG A 32 -37.34 -12.67 -17.03
N ASP A 33 -38.28 -11.77 -16.77
CA ASP A 33 -39.48 -12.04 -15.99
C ASP A 33 -40.71 -12.20 -16.88
N GLN A 34 -41.66 -13.05 -16.46
CA GLN A 34 -42.94 -13.28 -17.15
C GLN A 34 -44.10 -12.82 -16.26
N LYS A 35 -44.16 -11.52 -15.97
CA LYS A 35 -45.12 -10.92 -15.03
C LYS A 35 -46.02 -9.86 -15.66
N GLY A 36 -45.96 -9.70 -16.97
CA GLY A 36 -46.60 -8.61 -17.71
C GLY A 36 -45.64 -7.49 -18.10
N GLU A 37 -46.18 -6.52 -18.83
CA GLU A 37 -45.45 -5.39 -19.39
C GLU A 37 -44.91 -4.49 -18.28
N ASP A 38 -43.61 -4.16 -18.37
CA ASP A 38 -42.92 -3.31 -17.40
C ASP A 38 -42.99 -3.83 -15.95
N VAL A 39 -43.35 -5.10 -15.75
CA VAL A 39 -43.41 -5.73 -14.43
C VAL A 39 -42.19 -6.61 -14.19
N CYS A 40 -41.43 -6.25 -13.17
CA CYS A 40 -40.28 -7.01 -12.69
C CYS A 40 -40.53 -7.62 -11.30
N ARG A 41 -39.71 -8.60 -10.93
CA ARG A 41 -39.62 -9.11 -9.56
C ARG A 41 -39.20 -8.01 -8.57
N SER A 42 -39.50 -8.23 -7.29
CA SER A 42 -39.13 -7.29 -6.22
C SER A 42 -37.63 -7.01 -6.24
N GLY A 43 -37.26 -5.73 -6.10
CA GLY A 43 -35.87 -5.27 -6.14
C GLY A 43 -35.30 -5.09 -7.55
N TYR A 44 -36.10 -5.24 -8.61
CA TYR A 44 -35.69 -5.06 -10.01
C TYR A 44 -36.53 -4.00 -10.71
N ARG A 45 -35.99 -3.46 -11.81
CA ARG A 45 -36.65 -2.52 -12.71
C ARG A 45 -36.55 -2.99 -14.17
N PRO A 46 -37.49 -2.60 -15.04
CA PRO A 46 -37.34 -2.84 -16.49
C PRO A 46 -36.10 -2.13 -17.04
N LEU A 47 -35.41 -2.79 -17.98
CA LEU A 47 -34.36 -2.16 -18.78
C LEU A 47 -34.97 -1.14 -19.73
N ASP A 48 -34.31 0.00 -19.92
CA ASP A 48 -34.69 0.93 -20.98
C ASP A 48 -34.06 0.56 -22.33
N ARG A 49 -34.51 1.25 -23.39
CA ARG A 49 -34.07 0.98 -24.76
C ARG A 49 -32.59 1.27 -25.01
N TYR A 50 -31.99 2.21 -24.29
CA TYR A 50 -30.59 2.59 -24.48
C TYR A 50 -29.68 1.55 -23.82
N GLU A 51 -30.03 1.14 -22.59
CA GLU A 51 -29.39 0.03 -21.89
C GLU A 51 -29.48 -1.27 -22.71
N ALA A 52 -30.65 -1.53 -23.31
CA ALA A 52 -30.86 -2.71 -24.15
C ALA A 52 -30.08 -2.66 -25.47
N GLU A 53 -29.92 -1.48 -26.10
CA GLU A 53 -29.12 -1.35 -27.32
C GLU A 53 -27.62 -1.56 -27.03
N GLU A 54 -27.13 -1.04 -25.90
CA GLU A 54 -25.73 -1.21 -25.47
C GLU A 54 -25.37 -2.69 -25.27
N HIS A 55 -26.26 -3.47 -24.65
CA HIS A 55 -26.05 -4.89 -24.37
C HIS A 55 -26.83 -5.84 -25.28
N LYS A 56 -27.21 -5.37 -26.47
CA LYS A 56 -28.05 -6.11 -27.42
C LYS A 56 -27.54 -7.51 -27.75
N SER A 57 -26.24 -7.66 -27.99
CA SER A 57 -25.64 -8.96 -28.29
C SER A 57 -25.85 -9.97 -27.16
N SER A 58 -25.66 -9.54 -25.91
CA SER A 58 -25.87 -10.37 -24.72
C SER A 58 -27.34 -10.70 -24.48
N LEU A 59 -28.25 -9.74 -24.69
CA LEU A 59 -29.69 -9.97 -24.58
C LEU A 59 -30.18 -11.03 -25.59
N LEU A 60 -29.71 -10.95 -26.83
CA LEU A 60 -30.12 -11.89 -27.89
C LEU A 60 -29.70 -13.33 -27.60
N GLN A 61 -28.59 -13.54 -26.88
CA GLN A 61 -28.17 -14.87 -26.44
C GLN A 61 -29.11 -15.48 -25.39
N GLN A 62 -29.92 -14.66 -24.72
CA GLN A 62 -30.94 -15.09 -23.75
C GLN A 62 -32.33 -15.30 -24.40
N MET A 63 -32.47 -15.01 -25.69
CA MET A 63 -33.74 -15.03 -26.41
C MET A 63 -33.81 -16.18 -27.41
N GLY A 64 -35.02 -16.71 -27.62
CA GLY A 64 -35.28 -17.55 -28.79
C GLY A 64 -35.20 -16.75 -30.10
N THR A 65 -35.06 -17.44 -31.23
CA THR A 65 -34.92 -16.82 -32.57
C THR A 65 -36.02 -15.81 -32.88
N TRP A 66 -37.27 -16.10 -32.49
CA TRP A 66 -38.44 -15.27 -32.76
C TRP A 66 -39.08 -14.70 -31.49
N ASP A 67 -38.37 -14.72 -30.36
CA ASP A 67 -38.86 -14.16 -29.09
C ASP A 67 -39.05 -12.64 -29.23
N ILE A 68 -40.01 -12.09 -28.51
CA ILE A 68 -40.19 -10.64 -28.33
C ILE A 68 -40.27 -10.44 -26.82
N VAL A 69 -39.46 -9.53 -26.28
CA VAL A 69 -39.38 -9.27 -24.83
C VAL A 69 -39.51 -7.77 -24.57
N GLY A 70 -40.36 -7.40 -23.62
CA GLY A 70 -40.63 -6.04 -23.19
C GLY A 70 -39.45 -5.35 -22.52
N LEU A 71 -39.41 -4.04 -22.72
CA LEU A 71 -38.51 -3.04 -22.16
C LEU A 71 -39.34 -1.85 -21.69
N LYS A 72 -38.76 -1.04 -20.81
CA LYS A 72 -39.40 0.13 -20.19
C LYS A 72 -40.10 1.04 -21.20
N GLY A 73 -41.37 1.35 -20.95
CA GLY A 73 -42.13 2.36 -21.70
C GLY A 73 -42.59 1.88 -23.07
N ASN A 74 -43.12 0.66 -23.13
CA ASN A 74 -43.70 0.01 -24.30
C ASN A 74 -42.69 -0.20 -25.44
N TRP A 75 -41.41 -0.36 -25.08
CA TRP A 75 -40.37 -0.79 -26.00
C TRP A 75 -40.25 -2.31 -25.94
N VAL A 76 -39.78 -2.92 -27.02
CA VAL A 76 -39.47 -4.35 -27.07
C VAL A 76 -38.14 -4.56 -27.77
N ILE A 77 -37.42 -5.61 -27.38
CA ILE A 77 -36.34 -6.21 -28.16
C ILE A 77 -36.85 -7.51 -28.79
N MET A 78 -36.54 -7.72 -30.06
CA MET A 78 -36.94 -8.89 -30.84
C MET A 78 -35.75 -9.84 -31.05
N GLY A 79 -36.00 -11.14 -31.14
CA GLY A 79 -34.97 -12.17 -31.21
C GLY A 79 -34.09 -12.09 -32.47
N SER A 80 -33.12 -13.00 -32.57
CA SER A 80 -32.13 -13.00 -33.65
C SER A 80 -32.72 -13.13 -35.06
N GLY A 81 -33.88 -13.78 -35.21
CA GLY A 81 -34.64 -13.86 -36.47
C GLY A 81 -35.19 -12.51 -36.94
N TYR A 82 -35.35 -11.56 -36.02
CA TYR A 82 -35.69 -10.16 -36.30
C TYR A 82 -34.46 -9.24 -36.22
N HIS A 83 -33.25 -9.80 -36.30
CA HIS A 83 -31.97 -9.07 -36.21
C HIS A 83 -31.80 -8.24 -34.94
N GLY A 84 -32.46 -8.61 -33.84
CA GLY A 84 -32.34 -7.84 -32.60
C GLY A 84 -33.02 -6.49 -32.63
N LEU A 85 -34.06 -6.29 -33.46
CA LEU A 85 -34.72 -5.01 -33.60
C LEU A 85 -35.28 -4.52 -32.26
N ILE A 86 -34.94 -3.29 -31.87
CA ILE A 86 -35.52 -2.60 -30.72
C ILE A 86 -36.50 -1.54 -31.26
N LYS A 87 -37.79 -1.66 -30.90
CA LYS A 87 -38.84 -0.73 -31.35
C LYS A 87 -39.95 -0.61 -30.31
N GLN A 88 -40.83 0.37 -30.48
CA GLN A 88 -42.10 0.39 -29.77
C GLN A 88 -43.04 -0.67 -30.34
N ASP A 89 -43.76 -1.36 -29.47
CA ASP A 89 -44.74 -2.37 -29.85
C ASP A 89 -45.83 -2.51 -28.77
N LEU A 90 -46.77 -3.42 -28.99
CA LEU A 90 -47.80 -3.78 -28.03
C LEU A 90 -47.19 -4.39 -26.74
N PRO A 91 -47.91 -4.27 -25.61
CA PRO A 91 -47.52 -4.85 -24.33
C PRO A 91 -47.11 -6.33 -24.44
N ASN A 92 -45.98 -6.67 -23.83
CA ASN A 92 -45.46 -8.04 -23.82
C ASN A 92 -45.68 -8.69 -22.44
N ASP A 93 -45.90 -10.00 -22.42
CA ASP A 93 -46.04 -10.76 -21.16
C ASP A 93 -44.69 -10.98 -20.45
N LYS A 94 -43.58 -10.77 -21.16
CA LYS A 94 -42.20 -10.90 -20.69
C LYS A 94 -41.51 -9.54 -20.66
N THR A 95 -40.67 -9.31 -19.65
CA THR A 95 -39.90 -8.07 -19.48
C THR A 95 -38.45 -8.41 -19.12
N PHE A 96 -37.49 -7.73 -19.74
CA PHE A 96 -36.10 -7.76 -19.27
C PHE A 96 -35.93 -6.81 -18.09
N CYS A 97 -35.37 -7.33 -17.01
CA CYS A 97 -35.29 -6.68 -15.73
C CYS A 97 -33.85 -6.65 -15.23
N TYR A 98 -33.49 -5.59 -14.53
CA TYR A 98 -32.18 -5.38 -13.92
C TYR A 98 -32.33 -5.02 -12.44
N PRO A 99 -31.46 -5.49 -11.54
CA PRO A 99 -31.55 -5.17 -10.12
C PRO A 99 -31.43 -3.66 -9.86
N ASN A 100 -32.12 -3.16 -8.84
CA ASN A 100 -32.02 -1.77 -8.43
C ASN A 100 -30.69 -1.47 -7.70
N ASN A 101 -30.10 -2.49 -7.08
CA ASN A 101 -28.78 -2.44 -6.42
C ASN A 101 -27.90 -3.55 -7.00
N ASP A 102 -26.89 -3.19 -7.79
CA ASP A 102 -25.93 -4.11 -8.37
C ASP A 102 -24.71 -4.27 -7.44
N GLN A 103 -24.62 -5.39 -6.73
CA GLN A 103 -23.39 -5.77 -6.02
C GLN A 103 -22.53 -6.59 -6.96
N SER A 104 -21.69 -5.92 -7.74
CA SER A 104 -20.98 -6.52 -8.86
C SER A 104 -19.48 -6.69 -8.64
N GLU A 105 -18.91 -6.13 -7.57
CA GLU A 105 -17.46 -6.04 -7.32
C GLU A 105 -16.89 -7.32 -6.69
N ILE A 106 -15.57 -7.52 -6.83
CA ILE A 106 -14.86 -8.58 -6.13
C ILE A 106 -14.65 -8.15 -4.66
N PRO A 107 -15.01 -8.98 -3.66
CA PRO A 107 -14.75 -8.67 -2.26
C PRO A 107 -13.26 -8.53 -1.95
N ASN A 108 -12.89 -7.53 -1.14
CA ASN A 108 -11.54 -7.40 -0.60
C ASN A 108 -11.42 -8.19 0.71
N TYR A 109 -10.60 -9.23 0.71
CA TYR A 109 -10.27 -9.99 1.92
C TYR A 109 -9.10 -9.34 2.66
N SER A 110 -9.09 -9.49 3.99
CA SER A 110 -7.96 -9.06 4.82
C SER A 110 -6.68 -9.80 4.43
N ALA A 111 -5.55 -9.10 4.50
CA ALA A 111 -4.25 -9.70 4.27
C ALA A 111 -4.01 -10.90 5.20
N LYS A 112 -3.35 -11.94 4.70
CA LYS A 112 -2.99 -13.12 5.50
C LYS A 112 -1.48 -13.22 5.64
N ALA A 113 -1.03 -13.42 6.88
CA ALA A 113 0.37 -13.62 7.18
C ALA A 113 0.83 -15.03 6.83
N VAL A 114 2.00 -15.13 6.23
CA VAL A 114 2.78 -16.35 6.04
C VAL A 114 3.93 -16.29 7.04
N PRO A 115 4.18 -17.37 7.82
CA PRO A 115 5.28 -17.38 8.78
C PRO A 115 6.61 -16.97 8.14
N GLU A 116 7.44 -16.25 8.89
CA GLU A 116 8.80 -15.90 8.49
C GLU A 116 9.69 -17.15 8.46
N GLY A 117 10.68 -17.15 7.59
CA GLY A 117 11.64 -18.24 7.39
C GLY A 117 12.63 -17.87 6.29
N ASP A 118 13.28 -18.84 5.67
CA ASP A 118 13.98 -18.58 4.40
C ASP A 118 12.95 -18.42 3.26
N GLU A 119 13.36 -17.87 2.11
CA GLU A 119 12.46 -17.66 0.97
C GLU A 119 11.66 -18.92 0.60
N ILE A 120 12.31 -20.08 0.58
CA ILE A 120 11.66 -21.35 0.27
C ILE A 120 10.61 -21.75 1.31
N ASP A 121 10.81 -21.41 2.59
CA ASP A 121 9.86 -21.70 3.66
C ASP A 121 8.62 -20.80 3.54
N VAL A 122 8.82 -19.53 3.20
CA VAL A 122 7.74 -18.58 2.94
C VAL A 122 6.91 -19.03 1.73
N GLU A 123 7.56 -19.33 0.61
CA GLU A 123 6.89 -19.86 -0.58
C GLU A 123 6.12 -21.15 -0.25
N TYR A 124 6.76 -22.10 0.43
CA TYR A 124 6.15 -23.36 0.81
C TYR A 124 4.94 -23.16 1.73
N GLY A 125 5.07 -22.28 2.73
CA GLY A 125 3.99 -21.92 3.65
C GLY A 125 2.77 -21.34 2.92
N LEU A 126 3.00 -20.54 1.89
CA LEU A 126 1.95 -20.00 1.03
C LEU A 126 1.29 -21.09 0.17
N VAL A 127 2.08 -21.82 -0.63
CA VAL A 127 1.53 -22.78 -1.61
C VAL A 127 0.93 -24.04 -1.00
N THR A 128 1.19 -24.30 0.28
CA THR A 128 0.59 -25.41 1.04
C THR A 128 -0.66 -25.02 1.82
N ASP A 129 -1.03 -23.74 1.83
CA ASP A 129 -2.27 -23.28 2.46
C ASP A 129 -3.48 -23.78 1.68
N ARG A 130 -4.09 -24.86 2.20
CA ARG A 130 -5.25 -25.49 1.58
C ARG A 130 -6.45 -24.55 1.48
N GLN A 131 -6.70 -23.75 2.52
CA GLN A 131 -7.97 -23.06 2.67
C GLN A 131 -7.97 -21.71 1.95
N ASP A 132 -6.86 -20.98 2.04
CA ASP A 132 -6.82 -19.59 1.57
C ASP A 132 -6.01 -19.43 0.28
N PHE A 133 -5.23 -20.44 -0.14
CA PHE A 133 -4.46 -20.41 -1.39
C PHE A 133 -4.95 -21.46 -2.40
N ILE A 134 -4.83 -22.75 -2.07
CA ILE A 134 -5.10 -23.85 -3.02
C ILE A 134 -6.57 -23.89 -3.44
N ARG A 135 -7.50 -23.86 -2.47
CA ARG A 135 -8.94 -23.96 -2.78
C ARG A 135 -9.44 -22.81 -3.64
N PRO A 136 -9.22 -21.52 -3.30
CA PRO A 136 -9.68 -20.43 -4.15
C PRO A 136 -9.14 -20.52 -5.58
N LEU A 137 -7.84 -20.78 -5.77
CA LEU A 137 -7.25 -20.93 -7.10
C LEU A 137 -7.82 -22.13 -7.87
N SER A 138 -8.06 -23.25 -7.19
CA SER A 138 -8.67 -24.44 -7.79
C SER A 138 -10.10 -24.20 -8.25
N TYR A 139 -10.91 -23.51 -7.45
CA TYR A 139 -12.26 -23.13 -7.82
C TYR A 139 -12.27 -22.07 -8.92
N LEU A 140 -11.32 -21.13 -8.93
CA LEU A 140 -11.16 -20.18 -10.02
C LEU A 140 -10.89 -20.93 -11.34
N ALA A 141 -9.89 -21.81 -11.38
CA ALA A 141 -9.59 -22.63 -12.56
C ALA A 141 -10.80 -23.48 -12.98
N HIS A 142 -11.47 -24.13 -12.03
CA HIS A 142 -12.67 -24.92 -12.31
C HIS A 142 -13.78 -24.08 -12.95
N ASN A 143 -14.10 -22.92 -12.38
CA ASN A 143 -15.16 -22.03 -12.86
C ASN A 143 -14.82 -21.42 -14.23
N LEU A 144 -13.54 -21.19 -14.52
CA LEU A 144 -13.08 -20.80 -15.85
C LEU A 144 -13.17 -21.95 -16.87
N GLY A 145 -13.41 -23.17 -16.42
CA GLY A 145 -13.68 -24.33 -17.28
C GLY A 145 -12.50 -25.28 -17.45
N TYR A 146 -11.42 -25.13 -16.68
CA TYR A 146 -10.37 -26.13 -16.63
C TYR A 146 -10.89 -27.46 -16.08
N SER A 147 -10.39 -28.56 -16.63
CA SER A 147 -10.89 -29.90 -16.33
C SER A 147 -10.10 -30.57 -15.21
N TRP A 148 -10.78 -31.38 -14.40
CA TRP A 148 -10.15 -32.25 -13.39
C TRP A 148 -9.23 -31.49 -12.42
N VAL A 149 -9.76 -30.45 -11.77
CA VAL A 149 -9.05 -29.64 -10.78
C VAL A 149 -9.24 -30.24 -9.37
N GLY A 150 -8.77 -31.47 -9.19
CA GLY A 150 -8.91 -32.25 -7.95
C GLY A 150 -8.25 -33.62 -8.11
N GLY A 151 -7.86 -34.25 -6.99
CA GLY A 151 -7.26 -35.57 -6.98
C GLY A 151 -8.25 -36.71 -7.13
N ASN A 152 -7.73 -37.92 -7.33
CA ASN A 152 -8.54 -39.13 -7.52
C ASN A 152 -9.25 -39.60 -6.24
N ASN A 153 -8.77 -39.19 -5.06
CA ASN A 153 -9.28 -39.64 -3.77
C ASN A 153 -10.22 -38.62 -3.11
N SER A 154 -10.71 -37.62 -3.84
CA SER A 154 -11.77 -36.71 -3.40
C SER A 154 -12.73 -36.40 -4.55
N ASP A 155 -13.99 -36.17 -4.19
CA ASP A 155 -15.05 -35.73 -5.11
C ASP A 155 -15.10 -34.20 -5.26
N TYR A 156 -14.26 -33.45 -4.54
CA TYR A 156 -14.34 -31.99 -4.45
C TYR A 156 -13.17 -31.28 -5.14
N VAL A 157 -13.48 -30.12 -5.73
CA VAL A 157 -12.49 -29.25 -6.38
C VAL A 157 -11.46 -28.74 -5.36
N GLY A 158 -10.19 -28.83 -5.71
CA GLY A 158 -9.06 -28.38 -4.89
C GLY A 158 -8.72 -29.28 -3.71
N GLU A 159 -9.31 -30.48 -3.64
CA GLU A 159 -8.95 -31.52 -2.66
C GLU A 159 -8.05 -32.59 -3.27
N ASP A 160 -7.32 -33.32 -2.41
CA ASP A 160 -6.32 -34.33 -2.81
C ASP A 160 -5.32 -33.76 -3.84
N MET A 161 -4.82 -32.54 -3.58
CA MET A 161 -3.82 -31.87 -4.41
C MET A 161 -2.41 -32.23 -3.94
N VAL A 162 -1.53 -32.51 -4.88
CA VAL A 162 -0.09 -32.71 -4.68
C VAL A 162 0.64 -31.45 -5.08
N ILE A 163 1.66 -31.10 -4.32
CA ILE A 163 2.48 -29.90 -4.50
C ILE A 163 3.90 -30.38 -4.77
N ASN A 164 4.43 -30.01 -5.93
CA ASN A 164 5.79 -30.34 -6.33
C ASN A 164 6.55 -29.06 -6.69
N ARG A 165 7.81 -28.97 -6.28
CA ARG A 165 8.70 -27.90 -6.74
C ARG A 165 9.42 -28.34 -8.01
N SER A 166 9.53 -27.46 -8.99
CA SER A 166 10.29 -27.66 -10.22
C SER A 166 11.08 -26.39 -10.55
N GLY A 167 12.37 -26.39 -10.21
CA GLY A 167 13.20 -25.18 -10.25
C GLY A 167 12.65 -24.13 -9.28
N ASP A 168 12.34 -22.95 -9.82
CA ASP A 168 11.80 -21.80 -9.09
C ASP A 168 10.26 -21.74 -9.11
N ARG A 169 9.61 -22.84 -9.53
CA ARG A 169 8.15 -22.91 -9.66
C ARG A 169 7.56 -23.94 -8.72
N TRP A 170 6.37 -23.66 -8.24
CA TRP A 170 5.53 -24.60 -7.51
C TRP A 170 4.39 -25.07 -8.39
N ILE A 171 4.22 -26.39 -8.50
CA ILE A 171 3.17 -27.03 -9.31
C ILE A 171 2.20 -27.70 -8.35
N ILE A 172 0.97 -27.20 -8.32
CA ILE A 172 -0.15 -27.75 -7.57
C ILE A 172 -1.06 -28.48 -8.55
N GLN A 173 -1.23 -29.78 -8.37
CA GLN A 173 -1.99 -30.62 -9.29
C GLN A 173 -2.78 -31.70 -8.53
N GLY A 174 -3.96 -32.06 -9.04
CA GLY A 174 -4.72 -33.17 -8.47
C GLY A 174 -3.90 -34.47 -8.46
N ASN A 175 -3.89 -35.16 -7.31
CA ASN A 175 -3.23 -36.45 -7.17
C ASN A 175 -3.80 -37.46 -8.16
N ASN A 176 -2.94 -37.99 -9.02
CA ASN A 176 -3.35 -38.90 -10.09
C ASN A 176 -3.07 -40.37 -9.77
N ASN A 177 -2.73 -40.69 -8.52
CA ASN A 177 -2.53 -42.06 -8.08
C ASN A 177 -3.86 -42.81 -8.02
N GLY A 178 -3.85 -44.09 -8.37
CA GLY A 178 -5.04 -44.94 -8.37
C GLY A 178 -5.96 -44.73 -9.59
N PRO A 179 -7.09 -45.44 -9.65
CA PRO A 179 -8.04 -45.33 -10.75
C PRO A 179 -8.79 -44.00 -10.71
N CYS A 180 -9.17 -43.49 -11.89
CA CYS A 180 -10.08 -42.36 -12.03
C CYS A 180 -11.16 -42.68 -13.06
N ASN A 181 -12.33 -42.03 -12.91
CA ASN A 181 -13.45 -42.21 -13.83
C ASN A 181 -13.73 -40.90 -14.58
N GLY A 182 -14.06 -41.03 -15.87
CA GLY A 182 -14.42 -39.92 -16.74
C GLY A 182 -13.42 -39.65 -17.86
N TYR A 183 -13.89 -38.98 -18.90
CA TYR A 183 -13.11 -38.75 -20.11
C TYR A 183 -11.85 -37.91 -19.81
N ARG A 184 -10.67 -38.46 -20.13
CA ARG A 184 -9.36 -37.84 -19.88
C ARG A 184 -9.11 -37.50 -18.42
N CYS A 185 -9.68 -38.26 -17.48
CA CYS A 185 -9.51 -37.98 -16.04
C CYS A 185 -8.05 -37.98 -15.60
N GLY A 186 -7.16 -38.71 -16.27
CA GLY A 186 -5.72 -38.70 -15.98
C GLY A 186 -4.99 -37.40 -16.32
N GLU A 187 -5.62 -36.49 -17.09
CA GLU A 187 -5.03 -35.22 -17.54
C GLU A 187 -5.49 -34.08 -16.62
N LYS A 188 -4.99 -34.10 -15.38
CA LYS A 188 -5.32 -33.14 -14.32
C LYS A 188 -4.77 -31.74 -14.64
N THR A 189 -5.57 -30.70 -14.41
CA THR A 189 -5.09 -29.31 -14.54
C THR A 189 -4.02 -29.02 -13.49
N GLN A 190 -2.98 -28.29 -13.92
CA GLN A 190 -1.91 -27.77 -13.08
C GLN A 190 -2.18 -26.30 -12.78
N ILE A 191 -1.94 -25.93 -11.53
CA ILE A 191 -1.83 -24.55 -11.06
C ILE A 191 -0.34 -24.35 -10.77
N ILE A 192 0.31 -23.53 -11.59
CA ILE A 192 1.74 -23.27 -11.51
C ILE A 192 1.93 -21.88 -10.91
N VAL A 193 2.74 -21.78 -9.86
CA VAL A 193 3.01 -20.53 -9.15
C VAL A 193 4.48 -20.21 -9.26
N ASP A 194 4.81 -19.03 -9.75
CA ASP A 194 6.18 -18.56 -9.95
C ASP A 194 6.28 -17.02 -9.92
N ASN A 195 7.46 -16.50 -10.28
CA ASN A 195 7.75 -15.06 -10.36
C ASN A 195 7.37 -14.32 -9.07
N PHE A 196 7.81 -14.87 -7.94
CA PHE A 196 7.64 -14.27 -6.62
C PHE A 196 8.44 -12.97 -6.53
N THR A 197 7.81 -11.97 -5.93
CA THR A 197 8.42 -10.67 -5.64
C THR A 197 7.96 -10.24 -4.26
N TYR A 198 8.87 -9.70 -3.47
CA TYR A 198 8.61 -9.31 -2.08
C TYR A 198 8.99 -7.85 -1.87
N THR A 199 8.04 -7.08 -1.35
CA THR A 199 8.21 -5.63 -1.15
C THR A 199 7.96 -5.28 0.30
N VAL A 200 8.92 -4.65 0.96
CA VAL A 200 8.75 -4.20 2.34
C VAL A 200 7.70 -3.10 2.42
N ASN A 201 6.86 -3.17 3.45
CA ASN A 201 5.79 -2.23 3.74
C ASN A 201 5.92 -1.73 5.19
N ASP A 202 5.95 -0.41 5.38
CA ASP A 202 6.09 0.27 6.67
C ASP A 202 4.76 0.62 7.35
N ASP A 203 3.61 0.43 6.69
CA ASP A 203 2.28 0.72 7.23
C ASP A 203 1.98 -0.04 8.54
N ASN A 204 2.62 -1.19 8.74
CA ASN A 204 2.40 -2.08 9.88
C ASN A 204 3.71 -2.39 10.63
N PHE A 205 4.64 -1.43 10.69
CA PHE A 205 5.82 -1.56 11.53
C PHE A 205 5.46 -1.92 12.98
N SER A 206 6.16 -2.91 13.54
CA SER A 206 6.09 -3.23 14.96
C SER A 206 7.47 -3.46 15.54
N HIS A 207 7.58 -3.30 16.86
CA HIS A 207 8.82 -3.49 17.58
C HIS A 207 8.57 -4.23 18.91
N GLY A 208 9.62 -4.90 19.39
CA GLY A 208 9.65 -5.52 20.71
C GLY A 208 9.88 -4.51 21.83
N GLU A 209 10.38 -5.00 22.96
CA GLU A 209 10.76 -4.14 24.07
C GLU A 209 11.89 -3.19 23.67
N VAL A 210 11.72 -1.90 23.99
CA VAL A 210 12.69 -0.86 23.66
C VAL A 210 13.66 -0.71 24.82
N THR A 211 14.95 -0.85 24.54
CA THR A 211 16.02 -0.45 25.45
C THR A 211 16.61 0.85 24.95
N GLU A 212 16.35 1.93 25.67
CA GLU A 212 16.86 3.28 25.37
C GLU A 212 17.73 3.75 26.53
N SER A 213 18.89 4.34 26.22
CA SER A 213 19.74 4.92 27.25
C SER A 213 19.16 6.26 27.72
N GLU A 214 19.48 6.65 28.95
CA GLU A 214 19.32 8.05 29.32
C GLU A 214 20.16 8.94 28.40
N ARG A 215 19.77 10.21 28.30
CA ARG A 215 20.53 11.21 27.54
C ARG A 215 21.83 11.48 28.29
N GLU A 216 22.94 11.04 27.71
CA GLU A 216 24.27 11.28 28.24
C GLU A 216 24.70 12.69 27.83
N LEU A 217 24.99 13.56 28.80
CA LEU A 217 25.60 14.86 28.54
C LEU A 217 27.08 14.66 28.18
N ILE A 218 27.44 14.95 26.93
CA ILE A 218 28.80 14.76 26.41
C ILE A 218 29.65 16.01 26.62
N LYS A 219 29.12 17.18 26.27
CA LYS A 219 29.84 18.45 26.38
C LYS A 219 28.87 19.60 26.60
N VAL A 220 29.31 20.61 27.34
CA VAL A 220 28.64 21.91 27.43
C VAL A 220 29.51 22.93 26.73
N VAL A 221 29.04 23.45 25.59
CA VAL A 221 29.64 24.61 24.92
C VAL A 221 29.09 25.85 25.61
N HIS A 222 29.96 26.64 26.22
CA HIS A 222 29.58 27.88 26.88
C HIS A 222 30.27 29.08 26.23
N ALA A 223 29.57 30.20 26.21
CA ALA A 223 30.07 31.49 25.79
C ALA A 223 29.58 32.54 26.78
N THR A 224 30.45 33.44 27.21
CA THR A 224 30.08 34.58 28.06
C THR A 224 30.32 35.85 27.29
N ALA A 225 29.24 36.60 27.05
CA ALA A 225 29.30 37.89 26.40
C ALA A 225 29.37 38.99 27.45
N ARG A 226 30.43 39.79 27.40
CA ARG A 226 30.71 40.89 28.31
C ARG A 226 30.63 42.21 27.54
N ASN A 227 29.87 43.15 28.07
CA ASN A 227 29.69 44.48 27.50
C ASN A 227 30.29 45.52 28.43
N ASP A 228 31.44 46.10 28.05
CA ASP A 228 32.13 47.13 28.82
C ASP A 228 31.68 48.55 28.41
N SER A 229 30.69 48.68 27.52
CA SER A 229 30.14 49.98 27.09
C SER A 229 29.03 50.50 28.00
N ASP A 230 28.69 51.78 27.81
CA ASP A 230 27.60 52.46 28.51
C ASP A 230 26.21 52.17 27.91
N ILE A 231 26.12 51.43 26.80
CA ILE A 231 24.87 51.13 26.10
C ILE A 231 24.62 49.62 26.01
N ALA A 232 23.36 49.21 26.02
CA ALA A 232 23.02 47.81 25.78
C ALA A 232 23.36 47.44 24.33
N GLN A 233 23.93 46.25 24.13
CA GLN A 233 24.34 45.77 22.82
C GLN A 233 23.77 44.38 22.56
N GLN A 234 23.28 44.16 21.34
CA GLN A 234 22.77 42.86 20.92
C GLN A 234 23.83 42.13 20.13
N ILE A 235 24.07 40.87 20.49
CA ILE A 235 24.95 39.98 19.73
C ILE A 235 24.13 38.85 19.11
N VAL A 236 24.68 38.25 18.07
CA VAL A 236 24.21 37.01 17.47
C VAL A 236 25.28 35.96 17.69
N VAL A 237 24.92 34.86 18.35
CA VAL A 237 25.77 33.70 18.60
C VAL A 237 25.21 32.54 17.78
N ASP A 238 26.00 32.05 16.84
CA ASP A 238 25.67 30.93 15.96
C ASP A 238 26.60 29.75 16.30
N LEU A 239 26.01 28.61 16.69
CA LEU A 239 26.71 27.34 16.84
C LEU A 239 26.20 26.38 15.76
N LYS A 240 27.11 25.91 14.92
CA LYS A 240 26.82 25.02 13.80
C LYS A 240 27.62 23.74 13.98
N PHE A 241 27.03 22.58 13.70
CA PHE A 241 27.68 21.27 13.73
C PHE A 241 26.75 20.26 13.07
N ASP A 242 27.26 19.08 12.77
CA ASP A 242 26.49 17.98 12.20
C ASP A 242 25.91 17.11 13.33
N GLU A 243 24.58 16.96 13.35
CA GLU A 243 23.93 15.92 14.15
C GLU A 243 24.05 14.60 13.39
N SER A 244 24.53 13.55 14.05
CA SER A 244 24.79 12.26 13.43
C SER A 244 24.00 11.13 14.08
N THR A 245 23.57 10.17 13.27
CA THR A 245 22.99 8.91 13.71
C THR A 245 23.76 7.76 13.06
N ASN A 246 24.47 7.00 13.89
CA ASN A 246 25.06 5.73 13.49
C ASN A 246 24.07 4.63 13.83
N TRP A 247 23.84 3.72 12.89
CA TRP A 247 22.83 2.68 13.09
C TRP A 247 23.28 1.37 12.47
N SER A 248 22.72 0.29 13.00
CA SER A 248 22.88 -1.05 12.49
C SER A 248 21.59 -1.84 12.66
N LYS A 249 21.43 -2.85 11.81
CA LYS A 249 20.37 -3.84 11.95
C LYS A 249 20.88 -5.23 11.62
N THR A 250 20.27 -6.24 12.23
CA THR A 250 20.42 -7.65 11.85
C THR A 250 19.20 -8.10 11.06
N ASN A 251 19.26 -9.25 10.39
CA ASN A 251 18.06 -9.89 9.82
C ASN A 251 17.97 -11.31 10.40
N SER A 252 16.81 -11.70 10.89
CA SER A 252 16.59 -12.99 11.57
C SER A 252 16.72 -14.18 10.61
N TYR A 253 16.31 -14.00 9.35
CA TYR A 253 16.26 -15.04 8.32
C TYR A 253 16.76 -14.57 6.95
N GLY A 254 17.07 -15.52 6.07
CA GLY A 254 17.55 -15.28 4.71
C GLY A 254 16.51 -14.65 3.78
N PHE A 255 15.22 -14.70 4.13
CA PHE A 255 14.15 -14.08 3.32
C PHE A 255 14.37 -12.58 3.06
N SER A 256 15.01 -11.88 4.00
CA SER A 256 15.39 -10.47 3.84
C SER A 256 16.26 -10.18 2.61
N GLU A 257 16.97 -11.19 2.07
CA GLU A 257 17.78 -11.07 0.85
C GLU A 257 16.92 -10.90 -0.41
N SER A 258 15.73 -11.50 -0.43
CA SER A 258 14.80 -11.45 -1.55
C SER A 258 13.77 -10.32 -1.42
N VAL A 259 13.69 -9.67 -0.26
CA VAL A 259 12.79 -8.52 -0.01
C VAL A 259 13.44 -7.23 -0.50
N SER A 260 12.67 -6.42 -1.21
CA SER A 260 13.10 -5.14 -1.78
C SER A 260 12.32 -3.94 -1.23
N THR A 261 12.93 -2.76 -1.25
CA THR A 261 12.25 -1.47 -1.08
C THR A 261 11.78 -0.97 -2.44
N GLU A 262 10.49 -0.70 -2.66
CA GLU A 262 10.05 -0.13 -3.94
C GLU A 262 10.36 1.38 -4.02
N ASN A 263 10.24 2.09 -2.89
CA ASN A 263 10.47 3.52 -2.74
C ASN A 263 11.58 3.80 -1.72
N GLU A 264 11.94 5.08 -1.55
CA GLU A 264 12.78 5.51 -0.43
C GLU A 264 12.09 5.13 0.88
N PHE A 265 12.70 4.22 1.63
CA PHE A 265 12.17 3.74 2.89
C PHE A 265 12.75 4.55 4.04
N LYS A 266 11.89 5.03 4.96
CA LYS A 266 12.32 5.77 6.14
C LYS A 266 12.12 4.91 7.37
N TRP A 267 13.17 4.77 8.18
CA TRP A 267 13.05 4.03 9.42
C TRP A 267 12.10 4.77 10.38
N PRO A 268 11.07 4.11 10.95
CA PRO A 268 10.13 4.76 11.86
C PRO A 268 10.80 5.30 13.12
N LEU A 269 10.32 6.45 13.61
CA LEU A 269 10.77 7.00 14.89
C LEU A 269 10.20 6.17 16.04
N VAL A 270 11.08 5.72 16.94
CA VAL A 270 10.73 4.98 18.16
C VAL A 270 11.46 5.64 19.33
N GLY A 271 10.76 5.86 20.45
CA GLY A 271 11.33 6.53 21.63
C GLY A 271 11.57 8.03 21.42
N ASP A 272 12.46 8.59 22.24
CA ASP A 272 12.80 10.02 22.24
C ASP A 272 14.10 10.33 21.47
N THR A 273 14.83 9.30 21.06
CA THR A 273 16.05 9.42 20.25
C THR A 273 15.70 9.80 18.80
N LYS A 274 16.22 10.94 18.33
CA LYS A 274 16.03 11.41 16.95
C LYS A 274 16.74 10.49 15.96
N LEU A 275 16.02 9.90 15.02
CA LEU A 275 16.56 9.02 13.97
C LEU A 275 16.34 9.63 12.58
N THR A 276 17.38 9.64 11.74
CA THR A 276 17.31 10.16 10.37
C THR A 276 17.80 9.11 9.36
N ILE A 277 17.15 7.93 9.34
CA ILE A 277 17.61 6.78 8.55
C ILE A 277 16.74 6.58 7.31
N LYS A 278 17.40 6.44 6.16
CA LYS A 278 16.77 6.27 4.85
C LYS A 278 17.44 5.14 4.08
N PHE A 279 16.65 4.26 3.46
CA PHE A 279 17.14 3.27 2.51
C PHE A 279 16.80 3.71 1.10
N GLU A 280 17.73 3.51 0.18
CA GLU A 280 17.49 3.75 -1.24
C GLU A 280 16.43 2.77 -1.77
N ALA A 281 15.72 3.21 -2.81
CA ALA A 281 14.77 2.37 -3.53
C ALA A 281 15.49 1.27 -4.33
N ASN A 282 14.77 0.18 -4.60
CA ASN A 282 15.16 -0.97 -5.40
C ASN A 282 16.42 -1.70 -4.90
N GLN A 283 16.66 -1.66 -3.59
CA GLN A 283 17.71 -2.45 -2.96
C GLN A 283 17.13 -3.59 -2.14
N SER A 284 17.87 -4.70 -2.07
CA SER A 284 17.54 -5.77 -1.13
C SER A 284 17.61 -5.24 0.31
N PHE A 285 16.64 -5.60 1.13
CA PHE A 285 16.53 -5.17 2.51
C PHE A 285 17.74 -5.66 3.33
N SER A 286 18.31 -6.82 2.99
CA SER A 286 19.52 -7.33 3.65
C SER A 286 20.81 -6.62 3.26
N ASN A 287 20.84 -5.87 2.14
CA ASN A 287 22.05 -5.16 1.71
C ASN A 287 22.35 -3.90 2.54
N THR A 288 21.35 -3.38 3.25
CA THR A 288 21.49 -2.17 4.08
C THR A 288 21.42 -2.52 5.55
N ASN A 289 22.52 -3.00 6.14
CA ASN A 289 22.56 -3.45 7.55
C ASN A 289 23.15 -2.42 8.53
N GLY A 290 23.44 -1.22 8.06
CA GLY A 290 23.91 -0.13 8.89
C GLY A 290 24.45 1.00 8.07
N GLY A 291 24.75 2.10 8.74
CA GLY A 291 25.28 3.29 8.11
C GLY A 291 25.40 4.44 9.09
N SER A 292 25.74 5.59 8.53
CA SER A 292 25.77 6.85 9.24
C SER A 292 24.99 7.88 8.42
N SER A 293 24.12 8.63 9.09
CA SER A 293 23.42 9.78 8.52
C SER A 293 23.78 11.01 9.32
N SER A 294 24.18 12.09 8.65
CA SER A 294 24.42 13.38 9.29
C SER A 294 23.56 14.48 8.69
N GLU A 295 23.11 15.41 9.54
CA GLU A 295 22.41 16.63 9.14
C GLU A 295 23.08 17.82 9.81
N GLN A 296 23.47 18.82 9.01
CA GLN A 296 24.05 20.04 9.55
C GLN A 296 22.97 20.91 10.21
N VAL A 297 23.17 21.21 11.49
CA VAL A 297 22.26 22.04 12.29
C VAL A 297 22.95 23.36 12.64
N THR A 298 22.16 24.43 12.73
CA THR A 298 22.63 25.73 13.22
C THR A 298 21.70 26.21 14.32
N LEU A 299 22.25 26.35 15.52
CA LEU A 299 21.59 26.92 16.68
C LEU A 299 21.97 28.39 16.80
N GLN A 300 20.98 29.28 16.92
CA GLN A 300 21.19 30.72 17.01
C GLN A 300 20.60 31.31 18.29
N ALA A 301 21.38 32.14 18.99
CA ALA A 301 20.91 32.98 20.08
C ALA A 301 21.19 34.45 19.82
N ARG A 302 20.30 35.32 20.31
CA ARG A 302 20.39 36.78 20.12
C ARG A 302 20.30 37.56 21.44
N PRO A 303 21.20 37.34 22.42
CA PRO A 303 21.12 37.99 23.71
C PRO A 303 21.34 39.51 23.58
N MET A 304 20.56 40.27 24.35
CA MET A 304 20.76 41.69 24.58
C MET A 304 21.56 41.84 25.87
N VAL A 305 22.84 42.23 25.77
CA VAL A 305 23.76 42.34 26.90
C VAL A 305 23.70 43.77 27.47
N PRO A 306 23.21 43.97 28.71
CA PRO A 306 23.14 45.30 29.32
C PRO A 306 24.51 45.99 29.46
N PRO A 307 24.56 47.33 29.63
CA PRO A 307 25.79 48.06 29.93
C PRO A 307 26.51 47.51 31.15
N HIS A 308 27.85 47.49 31.11
CA HIS A 308 28.71 47.07 32.22
C HIS A 308 28.32 45.72 32.84
N SER A 309 27.92 44.77 32.00
CA SER A 309 27.43 43.46 32.45
C SER A 309 27.95 42.30 31.59
N GLU A 310 27.87 41.09 32.13
CA GLU A 310 28.16 39.84 31.44
C GLU A 310 26.93 38.93 31.42
N MET A 311 26.73 38.20 30.33
CA MET A 311 25.61 37.27 30.14
C MET A 311 26.13 35.93 29.61
N PRO A 312 25.90 34.82 30.32
CA PRO A 312 26.33 33.50 29.85
C PRO A 312 25.30 32.90 28.87
N VAL A 313 25.80 32.22 27.86
CA VAL A 313 25.07 31.39 26.90
C VAL A 313 25.65 30.00 26.98
N LYS A 314 24.82 28.95 27.04
CA LYS A 314 25.29 27.57 26.97
C LYS A 314 24.44 26.71 26.05
N VAL A 315 25.08 25.69 25.47
CA VAL A 315 24.46 24.63 24.69
C VAL A 315 24.95 23.31 25.24
N GLU A 316 24.03 22.41 25.54
CA GLU A 316 24.31 21.05 25.98
C GLU A 316 24.29 20.12 24.78
N LEU A 317 25.34 19.32 24.63
CA LEU A 317 25.47 18.33 23.57
C LEU A 317 25.29 16.94 24.17
N TYR A 318 24.41 16.14 23.59
CA TYR A 318 24.00 14.85 24.13
C TYR A 318 24.31 13.70 23.19
N ARG A 319 24.43 12.52 23.79
CA ARG A 319 24.40 11.22 23.11
C ARG A 319 23.30 10.36 23.71
N SER A 320 22.57 9.64 22.86
CA SER A 320 21.68 8.58 23.32
C SER A 320 21.71 7.39 22.36
N THR A 321 21.40 6.22 22.91
CA THR A 321 21.32 4.96 22.17
C THR A 321 19.94 4.37 22.31
N ILE A 322 19.48 3.68 21.27
CA ILE A 322 18.22 2.95 21.28
C ILE A 322 18.41 1.61 20.59
N SER A 323 17.81 0.57 21.16
CA SER A 323 17.77 -0.76 20.55
C SER A 323 16.44 -1.44 20.78
N TYR A 324 15.98 -2.18 19.78
CA TYR A 324 14.75 -2.97 19.87
C TYR A 324 14.73 -4.04 18.78
N PRO A 325 14.08 -5.19 19.02
CA PRO A 325 13.65 -6.08 17.95
C PRO A 325 12.66 -5.34 17.05
N TYR A 326 12.81 -5.43 15.74
CA TYR A 326 11.89 -4.85 14.76
C TYR A 326 11.20 -5.94 13.95
N GLN A 327 10.04 -5.60 13.40
CA GLN A 327 9.33 -6.42 12.42
C GLN A 327 8.56 -5.54 11.43
N PHE A 328 8.82 -5.76 10.14
CA PHE A 328 8.07 -5.18 9.03
C PHE A 328 7.30 -6.26 8.28
N ASN A 329 6.23 -5.85 7.60
CA ASN A 329 5.56 -6.71 6.64
C ASN A 329 6.31 -6.65 5.31
N ALA A 330 6.36 -7.78 4.60
CA ALA A 330 6.78 -7.86 3.22
C ALA A 330 5.64 -8.44 2.39
N ASP A 331 5.04 -7.61 1.56
CA ASP A 331 3.93 -7.98 0.68
C ASP A 331 4.43 -8.96 -0.39
N ILE A 332 3.69 -10.05 -0.59
CA ILE A 332 4.04 -11.15 -1.50
C ILE A 332 3.21 -11.01 -2.77
N ALA A 333 3.88 -10.84 -3.91
CA ALA A 333 3.28 -10.88 -5.23
C ALA A 333 3.88 -12.05 -6.05
N TYR A 334 3.08 -12.63 -6.94
CA TYR A 334 3.43 -13.84 -7.69
C TYR A 334 2.56 -13.95 -8.94
N ASP A 335 2.97 -14.79 -9.88
CA ASP A 335 2.14 -15.17 -11.02
C ASP A 335 1.53 -16.56 -10.79
N VAL A 336 0.30 -16.75 -11.29
CA VAL A 336 -0.40 -18.04 -11.29
C VAL A 336 -0.79 -18.40 -12.71
N GLU A 337 -0.21 -19.47 -13.24
CA GLU A 337 -0.58 -20.07 -14.51
C GLU A 337 -1.52 -21.26 -14.30
N PHE A 338 -2.65 -21.25 -15.02
CA PHE A 338 -3.50 -22.43 -15.16
C PHE A 338 -3.17 -23.15 -16.46
N TYR A 339 -2.68 -24.39 -16.33
CA TYR A 339 -2.33 -25.23 -17.46
C TYR A 339 -3.14 -26.54 -17.46
N GLY A 340 -3.96 -26.72 -18.48
CA GLY A 340 -4.83 -27.89 -18.60
C GLY A 340 -5.76 -27.78 -19.80
N PHE A 341 -6.64 -28.75 -20.00
CA PHE A 341 -7.61 -28.69 -21.09
C PHE A 341 -8.96 -28.13 -20.62
N LEU A 342 -9.59 -27.31 -21.48
CA LEU A 342 -10.90 -26.74 -21.21
C LEU A 342 -12.01 -27.78 -21.44
N ARG A 343 -13.05 -27.77 -20.59
CA ARG A 343 -14.20 -28.66 -20.71
C ARG A 343 -14.96 -28.41 -22.02
N TYR A 344 -15.58 -29.47 -22.54
CA TYR A 344 -16.44 -29.39 -23.74
C TYR A 344 -17.65 -28.51 -23.45
N SER A 345 -17.83 -27.45 -24.25
CA SER A 345 -18.97 -26.52 -24.20
C SER A 345 -19.29 -25.97 -22.80
N GLY A 346 -18.30 -25.94 -21.91
CA GLY A 346 -18.45 -25.60 -20.49
C GLY A 346 -17.22 -24.90 -19.96
N ASN A 347 -16.79 -23.85 -20.65
CA ASN A 347 -15.62 -23.06 -20.28
C ASN A 347 -15.84 -21.58 -20.57
N ALA A 348 -15.13 -20.74 -19.82
CA ALA A 348 -15.28 -19.29 -19.86
C ALA A 348 -14.32 -18.63 -20.86
N TRP A 349 -13.61 -19.37 -21.71
CA TRP A 349 -12.76 -18.72 -22.70
C TRP A 349 -13.64 -17.97 -23.70
N ASN A 350 -13.26 -16.77 -24.12
CA ASN A 350 -14.15 -15.87 -24.88
C ASN A 350 -14.72 -16.46 -26.19
N THR A 351 -14.04 -17.43 -26.82
CA THR A 351 -14.52 -18.13 -28.02
C THR A 351 -15.30 -19.42 -27.73
N HIS A 352 -15.45 -19.80 -26.46
CA HIS A 352 -16.20 -20.98 -25.99
C HIS A 352 -15.87 -22.27 -26.76
N PRO A 353 -14.58 -22.67 -26.89
CA PRO A 353 -14.18 -23.81 -27.71
C PRO A 353 -14.83 -25.13 -27.24
N THR A 354 -15.22 -25.96 -28.20
CA THR A 354 -15.87 -27.27 -27.98
C THR A 354 -14.98 -28.45 -28.34
N ASN A 355 -13.70 -28.22 -28.64
CA ASN A 355 -12.74 -29.26 -29.01
C ASN A 355 -11.80 -29.68 -27.86
N ARG A 356 -12.10 -29.27 -26.61
CA ARG A 356 -11.29 -29.53 -25.41
C ARG A 356 -9.81 -29.18 -25.58
N PRO A 357 -9.48 -27.94 -26.00
CA PRO A 357 -8.11 -27.55 -26.27
C PRO A 357 -7.32 -27.47 -24.96
N TYR A 358 -6.04 -27.79 -25.03
CA TYR A 358 -5.10 -27.40 -23.99
C TYR A 358 -4.93 -25.88 -23.99
N LYS A 359 -4.92 -25.30 -22.80
CA LYS A 359 -4.86 -23.87 -22.57
C LYS A 359 -3.87 -23.61 -21.44
N SER A 360 -3.02 -22.62 -21.66
CA SER A 360 -2.21 -21.95 -20.64
C SER A 360 -2.71 -20.51 -20.56
N HIS A 361 -2.87 -20.00 -19.34
CA HIS A 361 -3.16 -18.59 -19.09
C HIS A 361 -2.63 -18.20 -17.71
N THR A 362 -1.93 -17.07 -17.64
CA THR A 362 -1.31 -16.55 -16.42
C THR A 362 -2.04 -15.32 -15.92
N PHE A 363 -2.27 -15.28 -14.60
CA PHE A 363 -2.75 -14.12 -13.87
C PHE A 363 -1.67 -13.65 -12.90
N THR A 364 -1.57 -12.33 -12.69
CA THR A 364 -0.62 -11.74 -11.76
C THR A 364 -1.34 -11.34 -10.48
N MET A 365 -0.80 -11.74 -9.34
CA MET A 365 -1.36 -11.54 -8.01
C MET A 365 -0.49 -10.58 -7.20
N GLY A 366 -1.11 -9.68 -6.44
CA GLY A 366 -0.41 -8.79 -5.50
C GLY A 366 0.30 -7.58 -6.11
N ARG A 367 0.40 -7.48 -7.45
CA ARG A 367 1.02 -6.34 -8.15
C ARG A 367 0.26 -5.95 -9.42
N ALA A 368 0.56 -4.77 -9.95
CA ALA A 368 0.03 -4.31 -11.22
C ALA A 368 0.51 -5.20 -12.38
N SER A 369 -0.34 -5.36 -13.40
CA SER A 369 -0.04 -6.18 -14.57
C SER A 369 -0.80 -5.70 -15.80
N ASP A 370 -0.52 -6.32 -16.95
CA ASP A 370 -1.31 -6.13 -18.15
C ASP A 370 -2.76 -6.60 -17.96
N LYS A 371 -3.68 -5.98 -18.70
CA LYS A 371 -5.12 -6.27 -18.67
C LYS A 371 -5.46 -7.77 -18.84
N SER A 372 -4.63 -8.54 -19.56
CA SER A 372 -4.81 -9.98 -19.75
C SER A 372 -4.54 -10.82 -18.49
N ALA A 373 -3.68 -10.33 -17.60
CA ALA A 373 -3.27 -10.99 -16.37
C ALA A 373 -3.97 -10.42 -15.13
N ASP A 374 -4.66 -9.28 -15.26
CA ASP A 374 -5.41 -8.65 -14.18
C ASP A 374 -6.87 -9.13 -14.13
N ILE A 375 -7.18 -9.93 -13.10
CA ILE A 375 -8.54 -10.44 -12.83
C ILE A 375 -9.50 -9.28 -12.51
N ARG A 376 -9.09 -8.30 -11.69
CA ARG A 376 -9.95 -7.18 -11.30
C ARG A 376 -10.30 -6.33 -12.51
N TYR A 377 -9.32 -6.00 -13.35
CA TYR A 377 -9.58 -5.28 -14.60
C TYR A 377 -10.64 -6.00 -15.44
N GLN A 378 -10.44 -7.29 -15.74
CA GLN A 378 -11.38 -8.01 -16.61
C GLN A 378 -12.77 -8.15 -15.98
N TRP A 379 -12.82 -8.39 -14.67
CA TRP A 379 -14.07 -8.49 -13.92
C TRP A 379 -14.84 -7.16 -13.94
N ASP A 380 -14.19 -6.06 -13.57
CA ASP A 380 -14.83 -4.75 -13.43
C ASP A 380 -15.27 -4.19 -14.79
N HIS A 381 -14.61 -4.57 -15.88
CA HIS A 381 -14.93 -4.12 -17.24
C HIS A 381 -15.80 -5.12 -18.03
N ARG A 382 -16.27 -6.21 -17.41
CA ARG A 382 -17.08 -7.23 -18.10
C ARG A 382 -18.40 -6.73 -18.68
N TYR A 383 -18.87 -5.57 -18.22
CA TYR A 383 -20.06 -4.93 -18.76
C TYR A 383 -19.79 -4.26 -20.12
N ILE A 384 -18.56 -3.88 -20.42
CA ILE A 384 -18.22 -3.12 -21.61
C ILE A 384 -18.17 -4.06 -22.83
N PRO A 385 -19.06 -3.88 -23.83
CA PRO A 385 -19.02 -4.70 -25.04
C PRO A 385 -17.66 -4.60 -25.74
N GLY A 386 -17.05 -5.74 -26.05
CA GLY A 386 -15.76 -5.82 -26.74
C GLY A 386 -14.51 -5.82 -25.84
N GLU A 387 -14.65 -5.59 -24.52
CA GLU A 387 -13.53 -5.74 -23.58
C GLU A 387 -13.29 -7.20 -23.14
N THR A 388 -14.25 -8.10 -23.37
CA THR A 388 -14.14 -9.54 -23.13
C THR A 388 -13.22 -10.24 -24.15
N LYS A 389 -11.90 -10.04 -24.00
CA LYS A 389 -10.87 -10.54 -24.94
C LYS A 389 -10.23 -11.87 -24.52
N TRP A 390 -10.36 -12.26 -23.25
CA TRP A 390 -9.73 -13.47 -22.69
C TRP A 390 -10.78 -14.38 -22.04
N TRP A 391 -11.24 -14.00 -20.85
CA TRP A 391 -12.23 -14.73 -20.09
C TRP A 391 -13.57 -14.00 -20.08
N ASP A 392 -14.63 -14.75 -20.40
CA ASP A 392 -16.03 -14.36 -20.30
C ASP A 392 -16.52 -14.54 -18.86
N TRP A 393 -16.21 -13.55 -18.02
CA TRP A 393 -16.63 -13.52 -16.61
C TRP A 393 -18.15 -13.52 -16.46
N GLY A 394 -18.89 -12.93 -17.40
CA GLY A 394 -20.35 -12.95 -17.39
C GLY A 394 -20.90 -14.38 -17.56
N TRP A 395 -20.32 -15.16 -18.48
CA TRP A 395 -20.63 -16.58 -18.60
C TRP A 395 -20.28 -17.36 -17.33
N ALA A 396 -19.09 -17.14 -16.76
CA ALA A 396 -18.67 -17.84 -15.55
C ALA A 396 -19.60 -17.54 -14.36
N ILE A 397 -20.04 -16.29 -14.21
CA ILE A 397 -21.03 -15.87 -13.20
C ILE A 397 -22.37 -16.54 -13.42
N LYS A 398 -22.83 -16.64 -14.67
CA LYS A 398 -24.11 -17.28 -15.00
C LYS A 398 -24.10 -18.77 -14.66
N GLU A 399 -22.99 -19.47 -14.92
CA GLU A 399 -22.87 -20.91 -14.68
C GLU A 399 -22.57 -21.27 -13.23
N ALA A 400 -21.65 -20.55 -12.57
CA ALA A 400 -21.23 -20.86 -11.20
C ALA A 400 -22.00 -20.07 -10.13
N GLY A 401 -22.66 -18.98 -10.50
CA GLY A 401 -23.30 -18.02 -9.60
C GLY A 401 -22.35 -16.90 -9.13
N LEU A 402 -22.89 -15.68 -9.02
CA LEU A 402 -22.13 -14.48 -8.67
C LEU A 402 -21.37 -14.62 -7.34
N SER A 403 -22.04 -15.10 -6.28
CA SER A 403 -21.42 -15.27 -4.96
C SER A 403 -20.25 -16.26 -4.98
N ASN A 404 -20.34 -17.33 -5.77
CA ASN A 404 -19.27 -18.32 -5.87
C ASN A 404 -18.08 -17.76 -6.65
N MET A 405 -18.35 -17.00 -7.72
CA MET A 405 -17.29 -16.32 -8.47
C MET A 405 -16.61 -15.23 -7.65
N GLN A 406 -17.36 -14.45 -6.87
CA GLN A 406 -16.82 -13.45 -5.95
C GLN A 406 -15.94 -14.10 -4.87
N TRP A 407 -16.37 -15.22 -4.32
CA TRP A 407 -15.55 -15.97 -3.35
C TRP A 407 -14.27 -16.51 -4.00
N ALA A 408 -14.35 -17.13 -5.17
CA ALA A 408 -13.19 -17.70 -5.85
C ALA A 408 -12.19 -16.62 -6.26
N THR A 409 -12.65 -15.58 -6.95
CA THR A 409 -11.79 -14.46 -7.40
C THR A 409 -11.25 -13.65 -6.23
N GLY A 410 -12.07 -13.29 -5.25
CA GLY A 410 -11.63 -12.53 -4.09
C GLY A 410 -10.68 -13.32 -3.19
N GLY A 411 -10.93 -14.62 -3.01
CA GLY A 411 -10.01 -15.51 -2.30
C GLY A 411 -8.68 -15.65 -3.02
N SER A 412 -8.67 -15.82 -4.34
CA SER A 412 -7.45 -15.87 -5.16
C SER A 412 -6.66 -14.56 -5.16
N LEU A 413 -7.35 -13.41 -5.04
CA LEU A 413 -6.74 -12.08 -4.99
C LEU A 413 -6.45 -11.61 -3.55
N ARG A 414 -6.60 -12.47 -2.54
CA ARG A 414 -6.30 -12.10 -1.16
C ARG A 414 -4.82 -11.67 -1.05
N PRO A 415 -4.51 -10.54 -0.42
CA PRO A 415 -3.13 -10.16 -0.15
C PRO A 415 -2.48 -11.14 0.82
N PHE A 416 -1.23 -11.50 0.54
CA PHE A 416 -0.39 -12.26 1.44
C PHE A 416 0.85 -11.44 1.77
N HIS A 417 1.32 -11.54 3.00
CA HIS A 417 2.58 -10.95 3.43
C HIS A 417 3.34 -11.96 4.28
N SER A 418 4.66 -11.87 4.28
CA SER A 418 5.48 -12.45 5.34
C SER A 418 6.11 -11.31 6.15
N TYR A 419 7.06 -11.64 7.01
CA TYR A 419 7.71 -10.68 7.87
C TYR A 419 9.19 -10.57 7.52
N VAL A 420 9.75 -9.39 7.77
CA VAL A 420 11.19 -9.21 7.88
C VAL A 420 11.46 -8.67 9.28
N SER A 421 12.14 -9.47 10.08
CA SER A 421 12.50 -9.14 11.45
C SER A 421 14.01 -9.13 11.69
N GLY A 422 14.40 -8.55 12.81
CA GLY A 422 15.77 -8.52 13.29
C GLY A 422 15.88 -7.62 14.50
N ASP A 423 17.12 -7.31 14.88
CA ASP A 423 17.42 -6.36 15.94
C ASP A 423 17.91 -5.07 15.31
N PHE A 424 17.42 -3.94 15.82
CA PHE A 424 17.85 -2.61 15.42
C PHE A 424 18.61 -1.96 16.57
N TYR A 425 19.68 -1.23 16.21
CA TYR A 425 20.45 -0.41 17.13
C TYR A 425 20.78 0.93 16.46
N ALA A 426 20.66 2.02 17.21
CA ALA A 426 21.14 3.32 16.79
C ALA A 426 21.77 4.09 17.94
N GLU A 427 22.80 4.86 17.63
CA GLU A 427 23.42 5.87 18.47
C GLU A 427 23.27 7.22 17.78
N SER A 428 22.69 8.20 18.47
CA SER A 428 22.50 9.55 17.95
C SER A 428 23.20 10.59 18.81
N GLN A 429 23.75 11.61 18.13
CA GLN A 429 24.44 12.74 18.73
C GLN A 429 23.76 14.03 18.27
N TYR A 430 23.30 14.83 19.23
CA TYR A 430 22.46 16.01 18.96
C TYR A 430 22.62 17.06 20.05
N ALA A 431 22.15 18.27 19.79
CA ALA A 431 22.15 19.32 20.80
C ALA A 431 20.80 19.50 21.49
N GLY A 432 20.88 19.97 22.73
CA GLY A 432 19.78 20.60 23.42
C GLY A 432 19.48 22.01 22.93
N THR A 433 18.58 22.68 23.62
CA THR A 433 18.25 24.08 23.37
C THR A 433 19.36 25.02 23.84
N ILE A 434 19.55 26.15 23.17
CA ILE A 434 20.42 27.22 23.69
C ILE A 434 19.78 27.83 24.94
N GLU A 435 20.53 27.86 26.04
CA GLU A 435 20.14 28.55 27.27
C GLU A 435 20.89 29.88 27.41
N ILE A 436 20.14 30.96 27.66
CA ILE A 436 20.69 32.28 27.93
C ILE A 436 20.47 32.58 29.42
N GLY A 437 21.54 32.74 30.18
CA GLY A 437 21.49 33.04 31.60
C GLY A 437 21.22 34.52 31.91
N GLN A 438 21.09 34.82 33.20
CA GLN A 438 20.84 36.18 33.68
C GLN A 438 22.10 37.06 33.60
N ALA A 439 21.92 38.34 33.29
CA ALA A 439 23.01 39.30 33.27
C ALA A 439 23.57 39.58 34.67
N LYS A 440 24.90 39.68 34.79
CA LYS A 440 25.62 39.99 36.03
C LYS A 440 26.47 41.25 35.87
N PRO A 441 26.55 42.15 36.86
CA PRO A 441 27.40 43.33 36.79
C PRO A 441 28.89 42.97 36.73
N ILE A 442 29.66 43.70 35.92
CA ILE A 442 31.12 43.59 35.87
C ILE A 442 31.73 44.22 37.13
N SER A 443 32.50 43.45 37.90
CA SER A 443 33.25 43.95 39.07
C SER A 443 34.34 44.94 38.63
N LYS A 444 34.39 46.13 39.26
CA LYS A 444 35.47 47.12 39.08
C LYS A 444 36.77 46.77 39.83
N ASP A 445 36.71 45.83 40.77
CA ASP A 445 37.89 45.30 41.44
C ASP A 445 38.35 44.07 40.66
N GLY A 446 39.58 44.10 40.15
CA GLY A 446 40.20 43.10 39.24
C GLY A 446 40.37 41.67 39.79
N LEU A 447 39.57 41.28 40.77
CA LEU A 447 39.30 39.89 41.07
C LEU A 447 38.21 39.44 40.09
N SER A 448 38.65 38.98 38.90
CA SER A 448 37.82 38.15 38.03
C SER A 448 37.08 37.17 38.92
N ALA A 449 35.75 37.25 38.97
CA ALA A 449 34.94 36.22 39.60
C ALA A 449 35.37 34.95 38.88
N ARG A 450 36.16 34.11 39.56
CA ARG A 450 36.69 32.84 39.04
C ARG A 450 35.64 32.25 38.12
N SER A 451 35.87 32.29 36.81
CA SER A 451 35.06 31.50 35.88
C SER A 451 35.09 30.10 36.44
N SER A 452 33.93 29.49 36.65
CA SER A 452 33.74 28.30 37.48
C SER A 452 34.45 27.03 36.99
N ILE A 453 35.44 27.12 36.11
CA ILE A 453 36.04 25.99 35.40
C ILE A 453 37.55 26.25 35.25
N GLU A 454 38.31 25.95 36.30
CA GLU A 454 39.76 25.79 36.23
C GLU A 454 40.05 24.52 35.40
N GLY A 455 40.52 24.65 34.14
CA GLY A 455 41.06 23.51 33.38
C GLY A 455 40.78 23.43 31.87
N GLU A 456 39.86 24.22 31.31
CA GLU A 456 39.55 24.20 29.86
C GLU A 456 40.25 25.33 29.09
N SER A 457 40.65 25.07 27.84
CA SER A 457 41.17 26.09 26.92
C SER A 457 40.04 27.06 26.56
N GLN A 458 40.29 28.37 26.68
CA GLN A 458 39.31 29.41 26.35
C GLN A 458 39.85 30.34 25.29
N THR A 459 38.97 30.74 24.37
CA THR A 459 39.24 31.77 23.37
C THR A 459 38.37 32.99 23.65
N THR A 460 38.91 34.20 23.41
CA THR A 460 38.16 35.44 23.55
C THR A 460 38.16 36.19 22.23
N GLU A 461 36.97 36.50 21.74
CA GLU A 461 36.74 37.28 20.53
C GLU A 461 36.31 38.70 20.91
N HIS A 462 36.89 39.69 20.23
CA HIS A 462 36.62 41.11 20.48
C HIS A 462 35.74 41.69 19.37
N LEU A 463 34.55 42.15 19.74
CA LEU A 463 33.53 42.71 18.84
C LEU A 463 33.24 44.15 19.26
N GLY A 464 34.18 45.05 18.98
CA GLY A 464 34.12 46.43 19.47
C GLY A 464 34.24 46.47 21.00
N ASP A 465 33.24 47.04 21.67
CA ASP A 465 33.18 47.14 23.14
C ASP A 465 32.57 45.89 23.82
N ILE A 466 32.28 44.84 23.04
CA ILE A 466 31.90 43.53 23.56
C ILE A 466 33.08 42.56 23.46
N HIS A 467 33.21 41.72 24.48
CA HIS A 467 34.13 40.60 24.52
C HIS A 467 33.34 39.31 24.74
N VAL A 468 33.58 38.31 23.89
CA VAL A 468 32.94 36.99 24.03
C VAL A 468 33.99 35.96 24.32
N THR A 469 33.94 35.37 25.51
CA THR A 469 34.84 34.29 25.93
C THR A 469 34.11 32.96 25.83
N THR A 470 34.69 31.98 25.14
CA THR A 470 34.09 30.65 24.92
C THR A 470 35.10 29.52 25.13
N ASN A 471 34.62 28.34 25.52
CA ASN A 471 35.38 27.09 25.52
C ASN A 471 35.22 26.29 24.21
N PHE A 472 34.67 26.90 23.15
CA PHE A 472 34.52 26.24 21.86
C PHE A 472 35.89 25.78 21.33
N ASP A 473 35.98 24.48 21.05
CA ASP A 473 37.11 23.84 20.39
C ASP A 473 36.56 22.89 19.33
N ALA A 474 36.76 23.24 18.05
CA ALA A 474 36.27 22.45 16.93
C ALA A 474 36.92 21.06 16.87
N GLN A 475 38.17 20.91 17.30
CA GLN A 475 38.85 19.62 17.30
C GLN A 475 38.32 18.74 18.43
N GLU A 476 38.12 19.30 19.63
CA GLU A 476 37.49 18.56 20.74
C GLU A 476 36.08 18.08 20.35
N LEU A 477 35.29 18.92 19.70
CA LEU A 477 33.94 18.56 19.26
C LEU A 477 33.95 17.48 18.17
N SER A 478 34.86 17.56 17.20
CA SER A 478 35.07 16.51 16.19
C SER A 478 35.50 15.19 16.84
N ASP A 479 36.43 15.22 17.80
CA ASP A 479 36.87 14.03 18.57
C ASP A 479 35.72 13.40 19.39
N LEU A 480 34.71 14.20 19.76
CA LEU A 480 33.48 13.77 20.44
C LEU A 480 32.35 13.36 19.48
N GLY A 481 32.56 13.46 18.16
CA GLY A 481 31.62 13.05 17.11
C GLY A 481 30.74 14.17 16.53
N PHE A 482 30.89 15.41 17.01
CA PHE A 482 30.20 16.59 16.49
C PHE A 482 31.02 17.22 15.36
N GLU A 483 30.90 16.65 14.17
CA GLU A 483 31.64 17.08 12.99
C GLU A 483 31.18 18.43 12.44
N GLY A 484 32.03 19.09 11.65
CA GLY A 484 31.68 20.36 10.99
C GLY A 484 31.37 21.50 11.97
N ALA A 485 31.87 21.41 13.20
CA ALA A 485 31.60 22.37 14.26
C ALA A 485 32.18 23.76 13.92
N GLU A 486 31.33 24.78 13.92
CA GLU A 486 31.69 26.20 13.75
C GLU A 486 30.98 27.03 14.83
N PHE A 487 31.71 27.97 15.43
CA PHE A 487 31.16 28.95 16.36
C PHE A 487 31.44 30.35 15.83
N ASN A 488 30.37 31.11 15.58
CA ASN A 488 30.46 32.45 15.04
C ASN A 488 29.75 33.43 15.97
N VAL A 489 30.40 34.56 16.28
CA VAL A 489 29.78 35.63 17.05
C VAL A 489 29.91 36.96 16.33
N ARG A 490 28.85 37.75 16.35
CA ARG A 490 28.82 39.07 15.71
C ARG A 490 27.88 40.01 16.42
N LEU A 491 28.09 41.32 16.23
CA LEU A 491 27.10 42.33 16.60
C LEU A 491 25.89 42.18 15.68
N ALA A 492 24.69 42.40 16.24
CA ALA A 492 23.48 42.52 15.42
C ALA A 492 23.52 43.85 14.67
N ASP A 493 23.22 43.81 13.37
CA ASP A 493 23.14 44.98 12.49
C ASP A 493 22.07 46.00 12.93
#